data_AF-A0A165D4D6-F1
#
_entry.id   AF-A0A165D4D6-F1
#
_cell.length_a   1.000
_cell.length_b   1.000
_cell.length_c   1.000
_cell.angle_alpha   90.00
_cell.angle_beta   90.00
_cell.angle_gamma   90.00
#
_symmetry.space_group_name_H-M   'P 1'
#
loop_
_entity.id
_entity.type
_entity.pdbx_description
1 polymer ?
#
loop_
_entity_poly.entity_id
_entity_poly.type
_entity_poly.pdbx_seq_one_letter_code
_entity_poly.pdbx_strand_id
1 'polypeptide(L)'
;MAADFDARTRYRLNDEVRFWWGSPGQERVLVGRVYAIQMTQDLRVAYAIEVVDDNADQRRTRHLRVPERAIRGLTRNNPLLRRLRHRLHLR
;
A
#
# COMPACT_ATOMS: atom_id res chain seq x y z
N MET A 1 2.39 22.27 4.08
CA MET A 1 3.02 21.07 4.67
C MET A 1 2.09 19.86 4.69
N ALA A 2 1.01 19.83 5.49
CA ALA A 2 0.07 18.69 5.47
C ALA A 2 -0.68 18.55 4.13
N ALA A 3 -1.11 19.68 3.55
CA ALA A 3 -1.80 19.68 2.25
C ALA A 3 -0.93 19.18 1.08
N ASP A 4 0.36 19.51 1.08
CA ASP A 4 1.31 19.05 0.05
C ASP A 4 1.61 17.56 0.15
N PHE A 5 1.64 17.05 1.38
CA PHE A 5 1.77 15.63 1.68
C PHE A 5 0.53 14.88 1.16
N ASP A 6 -0.66 15.35 1.52
CA ASP A 6 -1.91 14.71 1.11
C ASP A 6 -2.14 14.75 -0.41
N ALA A 7 -1.68 15.81 -1.09
CA ALA A 7 -1.80 15.93 -2.53
C ALA A 7 -0.83 15.00 -3.30
N ARG A 8 0.28 14.57 -2.67
CA ARG A 8 1.34 13.78 -3.32
C ARG A 8 1.37 12.32 -2.93
N THR A 9 0.70 11.93 -1.85
CA THR A 9 0.56 10.52 -1.47
C THR A 9 -0.64 9.91 -2.17
N ARG A 10 -0.39 8.97 -3.09
CA ARG A 10 -1.45 8.24 -3.80
C ARG A 10 -2.20 7.24 -2.91
N TYR A 11 -1.53 6.66 -1.92
CA TYR A 11 -2.09 5.70 -0.99
C TYR A 11 -2.12 6.27 0.43
N ARG A 12 -3.07 5.82 1.25
CA ARG A 12 -3.30 6.32 2.60
C ARG A 12 -2.89 5.28 3.65
N LEU A 13 -2.74 5.74 4.89
CA LEU A 13 -2.59 4.84 6.03
C LEU A 13 -3.78 3.88 6.09
N ASN A 14 -3.49 2.62 6.42
CA ASN A 14 -4.40 1.49 6.43
C ASN A 14 -4.92 1.02 5.06
N ASP A 15 -4.50 1.63 3.95
CA ASP A 15 -4.83 1.10 2.64
C ASP A 15 -4.17 -0.26 2.43
N GLU A 16 -4.96 -1.22 1.98
CA GLU A 16 -4.44 -2.50 1.52
C GLU A 16 -4.04 -2.39 0.04
N VAL A 17 -2.79 -2.68 -0.24
CA VAL A 17 -2.16 -2.46 -1.54
C VAL A 17 -1.50 -3.74 -2.05
N ARG A 18 -1.49 -3.87 -3.37
CA ARG A 18 -0.81 -4.94 -4.11
C ARG A 18 0.48 -4.38 -4.71
N PHE A 19 1.62 -5.03 -4.46
CA PHE A 19 2.93 -4.53 -4.89
C PHE A 19 3.88 -5.65 -5.30
N TRP A 20 4.86 -5.32 -6.14
CA TRP A 20 5.94 -6.24 -6.48
C TRP A 20 7.04 -6.21 -5.42
N TRP A 21 7.49 -7.40 -5.03
CA TRP A 21 8.57 -7.56 -4.07
C TRP A 21 9.47 -8.73 -4.46
N GLY A 22 10.77 -8.59 -4.21
CA GLY A 22 11.77 -9.63 -4.51
C GLY A 22 12.90 -9.10 -5.39
N SER A 23 13.82 -10.00 -5.74
CA SER A 23 14.94 -9.70 -6.62
C SER A 23 14.49 -9.67 -8.09
N PRO A 24 15.16 -8.90 -8.96
CA PRO A 24 14.91 -8.94 -10.40
C PRO A 24 14.95 -10.38 -10.93
N GLY A 25 13.92 -10.79 -11.67
CA GLY A 25 13.77 -12.17 -12.18
C GLY A 25 13.07 -13.16 -11.24
N GLN A 26 12.82 -12.78 -9.97
CA GLN A 26 12.06 -13.57 -8.99
C GLN A 26 11.02 -12.70 -8.26
N GLU A 27 10.53 -11.67 -8.93
CA GLU A 27 9.55 -10.75 -8.38
C GLU A 27 8.23 -11.49 -8.13
N ARG A 28 7.73 -11.40 -6.90
CA ARG A 28 6.42 -11.93 -6.52
C ARG A 28 5.49 -10.78 -6.19
N VAL A 29 4.21 -10.97 -6.48
CA VAL A 29 3.20 -10.00 -6.07
C VAL A 29 2.77 -10.31 -4.65
N LEU A 30 2.94 -9.33 -3.75
CA LEU A 30 2.46 -9.40 -2.37
C LEU A 30 1.30 -8.45 -2.16
N VAL A 31 0.56 -8.73 -1.10
CA VAL A 31 -0.50 -7.86 -0.56
C VAL A 31 -0.11 -7.47 0.85
N GLY A 32 -0.32 -6.21 1.20
CA GLY A 32 -0.08 -5.73 2.56
C GLY A 32 -0.78 -4.41 2.83
N ARG A 33 -0.72 -3.97 4.08
CA ARG A 33 -1.36 -2.75 4.56
C ARG A 33 -0.34 -1.62 4.75
N VAL A 34 -0.63 -0.43 4.25
CA VAL A 34 0.22 0.75 4.48
C VAL A 34 0.13 1.16 5.95
N TYR A 35 1.25 1.15 6.67
CA TYR A 35 1.31 1.54 8.09
C TYR A 35 2.05 2.86 8.30
N ALA A 36 2.92 3.26 7.38
CA ALA A 36 3.57 4.56 7.39
C ALA A 36 3.86 5.05 5.97
N ILE A 37 3.97 6.37 5.81
CA ILE A 37 4.30 7.01 4.55
C ILE A 37 5.47 7.95 4.79
N GLN A 38 6.51 7.79 3.99
CA GLN A 38 7.70 8.63 4.05
C GLN A 38 7.83 9.42 2.76
N MET A 39 7.95 10.73 2.88
CA MET A 39 8.22 11.64 1.77
C MET A 39 9.58 12.29 1.97
N THR A 40 10.46 12.20 0.97
CA THR A 40 11.77 12.88 1.01
C THR A 40 11.62 14.35 0.61
N GLN A 41 12.66 15.17 0.87
CA GLN A 41 12.69 16.58 0.46
C GLN A 41 12.54 16.75 -1.06
N ASP A 42 13.10 15.83 -1.85
CA ASP A 42 12.90 15.76 -3.32
C ASP A 42 11.52 15.23 -3.74
N LEU A 43 10.57 15.19 -2.81
CA LEU A 43 9.17 14.84 -3.04
C LEU A 43 8.98 13.39 -3.51
N ARG A 44 9.96 12.51 -3.27
CA ARG A 44 9.84 11.07 -3.53
C ARG A 44 9.09 10.41 -2.38
N VAL A 45 8.06 9.63 -2.73
CA VAL A 45 7.22 8.95 -1.76
C VAL A 45 7.58 7.46 -1.69
N ALA A 46 7.76 6.97 -0.47
CA ALA A 46 7.90 5.56 -0.15
C ALA A 46 6.89 5.17 0.93
N TYR A 47 6.37 3.97 0.83
CA TYR A 47 5.36 3.43 1.73
C TYR A 47 5.99 2.32 2.56
N ALA A 48 5.71 2.34 3.85
CA ALA A 48 6.01 1.22 4.72
C ALA A 48 4.77 0.33 4.77
N ILE A 49 4.91 -0.91 4.31
CA ILE A 49 3.81 -1.86 4.13
C ILE A 49 4.02 -3.03 5.09
N GLU A 50 2.98 -3.32 5.85
CA GLU A 50 2.85 -4.47 6.72
C GLU A 50 2.31 -5.65 5.91
N VAL A 51 3.07 -6.73 5.83
CA VAL A 51 2.63 -8.00 5.21
C VAL A 51 2.43 -9.01 6.32
N VAL A 52 1.24 -9.61 6.35
CA VAL A 52 0.94 -10.78 7.18
C VAL A 52 1.20 -12.00 6.31
N ASP A 53 2.21 -12.79 6.69
CA ASP A 53 2.48 -14.08 6.05
C ASP A 53 1.49 -15.11 6.63
N ASP A 54 0.59 -15.63 5.79
CA ASP A 54 -0.44 -16.59 6.19
C ASP A 54 0.11 -18.03 6.31
N ASN A 55 1.41 -18.25 6.07
CA ASN A 55 1.99 -19.57 6.27
C ASN A 55 1.98 -19.96 7.76
N ALA A 56 1.21 -21.03 8.01
CA ALA A 56 0.82 -21.57 9.30
C ALA A 56 2.02 -21.95 10.18
N ASP A 57 2.15 -21.23 11.30
CA ASP A 57 2.68 -21.64 12.63
C ASP A 57 3.31 -20.47 13.37
N GLN A 58 3.74 -19.43 12.66
CA GLN A 58 4.23 -18.18 13.26
C GLN A 58 3.74 -17.00 12.42
N ARG A 59 2.73 -16.28 12.91
CA ARG A 59 2.34 -14.97 12.36
C ARG A 59 3.53 -14.01 12.48
N ARG A 60 4.34 -13.93 11.42
CA ARG A 60 5.43 -12.96 11.32
C ARG A 60 4.92 -11.77 10.54
N THR A 61 4.67 -10.68 11.26
CA THR A 61 4.47 -9.38 10.64
C THR A 61 5.80 -8.91 10.04
N ARG A 62 5.85 -8.72 8.72
CA ARG A 62 7.02 -8.17 8.05
C ARG A 62 6.73 -6.75 7.58
N HIS A 63 7.58 -5.82 7.99
CA HIS A 63 7.55 -4.44 7.52
C HIS A 63 8.48 -4.27 6.32
N LEU A 64 7.93 -3.84 5.20
CA LEU A 64 8.67 -3.63 3.95
C LEU A 64 8.59 -2.17 3.54
N ARG A 65 9.73 -1.58 3.18
CA ARG A 65 9.76 -0.25 2.55
C ARG A 65 9.65 -0.42 1.05
N VAL A 66 8.58 0.12 0.46
CA VAL A 66 8.21 -0.08 -0.94
C VAL A 66 8.08 1.28 -1.62
N PRO A 67 8.82 1.54 -2.72
CA PRO A 67 8.68 2.78 -3.47
C PRO A 67 7.32 2.81 -4.18
N GLU A 68 6.73 4.00 -4.35
CA GLU A 68 5.39 4.13 -4.97
C GLU A 68 5.25 3.41 -6.31
N ARG A 69 6.30 3.45 -7.14
CA ARG A 69 6.35 2.79 -8.46
C ARG A 69 6.20 1.26 -8.43
N ALA A 70 6.51 0.62 -7.30
CA ALA A 70 6.37 -0.83 -7.14
C ALA A 70 4.94 -1.24 -6.74
N ILE A 71 4.12 -0.28 -6.31
CA ILE A 71 2.72 -0.50 -5.93
C ILE A 71 1.84 -0.46 -7.19
N ARG A 72 1.13 -1.55 -7.46
CA ARG A 72 0.27 -1.69 -8.64
C ARG A 72 -1.12 -1.15 -8.43
N GLY A 73 -1.56 -1.04 -7.19
CA GLY A 73 -2.83 -0.44 -6.84
C GLY A 73 -3.35 -0.93 -5.51
N LEU A 74 -4.52 -0.44 -5.16
CA LEU A 74 -5.28 -0.93 -4.01
C LEU A 74 -5.83 -2.33 -4.29
N THR A 75 -5.92 -3.16 -3.26
CA THR A 75 -6.69 -4.39 -3.36
C THR A 75 -8.19 -4.07 -3.33
N ARG A 76 -8.99 -4.90 -4.00
CA ARG A 76 -10.46 -4.77 -4.02
C ARG A 76 -11.10 -4.99 -2.63
N ASN A 77 -10.33 -5.46 -1.66
CA ASN A 77 -10.79 -5.77 -0.30
C ASN A 77 -10.71 -4.60 0.67
N ASN A 78 -10.27 -3.41 0.23
CA ASN A 78 -10.27 -2.24 1.10
C ASN A 78 -11.72 -1.76 1.37
N PRO A 79 -12.19 -1.74 2.63
CA PRO A 79 -13.55 -1.29 2.96
C PRO A 79 -13.81 0.17 2.60
N LEU A 80 -12.77 1.02 2.49
CA LEU A 80 -12.90 2.41 2.05
C LEU A 80 -13.20 2.52 0.55
N LEU A 81 -12.56 1.69 -0.28
CA LEU A 81 -12.90 1.58 -1.71
C LEU A 81 -14.31 1.01 -1.92
N ARG A 82 -14.70 0.05 -1.07
CA ARG A 82 -16.05 -0.52 -1.09
C ARG A 82 -17.11 0.54 -0.78
N ARG A 83 -16.83 1.46 0.17
CA ARG A 83 -17.68 2.63 0.48
C ARG A 83 -17.70 3.67 -0.64
N LEU A 84 -16.56 3.95 -1.27
CA LEU A 84 -16.48 4.85 -2.43
C LEU A 84 -17.25 4.29 -3.64
N ARG A 85 -17.18 2.98 -3.88
CA ARG A 85 -17.94 2.33 -4.95
C ARG A 85 -19.45 2.36 -4.67
N HIS A 86 -19.87 2.20 -3.42
CA HIS A 86 -21.28 2.39 -3.03
C HIS A 86 -21.78 3.82 -3.24
N ARG A 87 -20.92 4.84 -3.09
CA ARG A 87 -21.28 6.24 -3.37
C ARG A 87 -21.27 6.59 -4.87
N LEU A 88 -20.51 5.85 -5.68
CA LEU A 88 -20.45 6.04 -7.13
C LEU A 88 -21.51 5.24 -7.90
N HIS A 89 -22.20 4.29 -7.25
CA HIS A 89 -23.48 3.75 -7.74
C HIS A 89 -24.61 4.73 -7.38
N LEU A 90 -24.58 5.92 -8.00
CA LEU A 90 -25.79 6.71 -8.20
C LEU A 90 -26.40 6.25 -9.54
N ARG A 91 -27.56 5.61 -9.39
CA ARG A 91 -28.40 4.89 -10.37
C ARG A 91 -28.02 3.45 -10.69
#